data_AF-A0A5B0R9M6-F1
#
_entry.id   AF-A0A5B0R9M6-F1
#
_cell.length_a   1.000
_cell.length_b   1.000
_cell.length_c   1.000
_cell.angle_alpha   90.00
_cell.angle_beta   90.00
_cell.angle_gamma   90.00
#
_symmetry.space_group_name_H-M   'P 1'
#
loop_
_entity.id
_entity.type
_entity.pdbx_description
1 polymer ?
#
loop_
_entity_poly.entity_id
_entity_poly.type
_entity_poly.pdbx_seq_one_letter_code
_entity_poly.pdbx_strand_id
1 'polypeptide(L)'
;MYVDLNIPWPTSHLTSLLQTTASTGSRKGKQKANNTTSNTNGSSSKTNTLDIWKGVSREEREGLRETVECAIRLGYSVVAFNLVIPQSLDPLQLQPHFPFPSDAPPFPDLDPRTVESDGSTKTVLQLSRLTMVMDEHVAGNAKGVFGFSKSQTSYLGRYSLLSAMPLDAASFAHACLSLSAPSPTGIDLISFDLGASPKRE
;
A
#
# COMPACT_ATOMS: atom_id res chain seq x y z
N MET A 1 -16.46 -19.17 -3.85
CA MET A 1 -15.53 -18.14 -4.31
C MET A 1 -14.70 -17.73 -3.12
N TYR A 2 -13.38 -17.97 -3.12
CA TYR A 2 -12.49 -17.61 -2.02
C TYR A 2 -11.69 -16.37 -2.38
N VAL A 3 -11.53 -15.47 -1.41
CA VAL A 3 -10.89 -14.17 -1.59
C VAL A 3 -9.90 -13.95 -0.46
N ASP A 4 -8.66 -13.60 -0.79
CA ASP A 4 -7.66 -13.17 0.18
C ASP A 4 -7.32 -11.70 -0.07
N LEU A 5 -7.70 -10.81 0.85
CA LEU A 5 -7.50 -9.38 0.71
C LEU A 5 -6.26 -8.85 1.44
N ASN A 6 -5.37 -9.72 1.92
CA ASN A 6 -4.30 -9.33 2.83
C ASN A 6 -2.93 -9.94 2.50
N ILE A 7 -2.63 -10.20 1.23
CA ILE A 7 -1.27 -10.59 0.83
C ILE A 7 -0.34 -9.38 1.05
N PRO A 8 0.65 -9.45 1.95
CA PRO A 8 1.48 -8.30 2.27
C PRO A 8 2.38 -7.93 1.09
N TRP A 9 2.37 -6.65 0.70
CA TRP A 9 3.30 -6.13 -0.29
C TRP A 9 4.71 -5.99 0.30
N PRO A 10 5.79 -6.31 -0.42
CA PRO A 10 7.16 -6.14 0.07
C PRO A 10 7.48 -4.67 0.40
N THR A 11 7.94 -4.40 1.61
CA THR A 11 8.22 -3.05 2.11
C THR A 11 9.67 -2.80 2.50
N SER A 12 10.57 -3.76 2.31
CA SER A 12 12.01 -3.65 2.62
C SER A 12 12.65 -2.39 2.01
N HIS A 13 12.35 -2.11 0.75
CA HIS A 13 12.79 -0.94 0.01
C HIS A 13 12.12 0.39 0.43
N LEU A 14 11.00 0.30 1.16
CA LEU A 14 10.25 1.44 1.69
C LEU A 14 10.62 1.75 3.15
N THR A 15 11.58 1.03 3.74
CA THR A 15 11.94 1.19 5.16
C THR A 15 12.24 2.65 5.53
N SER A 16 12.90 3.41 4.66
CA SER A 16 13.20 4.83 4.91
C SER A 16 11.96 5.73 4.94
N LEU A 17 10.90 5.37 4.21
CA LEU A 17 9.62 6.08 4.18
C LEU A 17 8.71 5.64 5.33
N LEU A 18 8.73 4.34 5.65
CA LEU A 18 7.88 3.74 6.69
C LEU A 18 8.46 3.90 8.10
N GLN A 19 9.76 4.18 8.26
CA GLN A 19 10.37 4.55 9.54
C GLN A 19 9.98 5.97 9.96
N THR A 20 8.76 6.11 10.48
CA THR A 20 8.39 7.24 11.34
C THR A 20 7.51 6.76 12.47
N THR A 21 8.10 6.03 13.43
CA THR A 21 7.78 5.99 14.88
C THR A 21 8.38 4.74 15.55
N ALA A 22 9.71 4.66 15.61
CA ALA A 22 10.40 3.78 16.54
C ALA A 22 11.81 4.32 16.84
N SER A 23 11.90 5.38 17.64
CA SER A 23 13.00 5.65 18.59
C SER A 23 12.99 7.10 19.10
N THR A 24 12.40 7.30 20.28
CA THR A 24 12.93 8.31 21.21
C THR A 24 14.30 7.84 21.70
N GLY A 25 15.38 8.45 21.18
CA GLY A 25 16.74 8.13 21.60
C GLY A 25 17.82 8.83 20.77
N SER A 26 18.04 10.12 21.04
CA SER A 26 19.26 10.91 20.78
C SER A 26 20.22 10.50 19.64
N ARG A 27 20.41 11.36 18.64
CA ARG A 27 21.71 11.99 18.34
C ARG A 27 21.62 13.02 17.21
N LYS A 28 22.07 14.22 17.57
CA LYS A 28 22.29 15.42 16.78
C LYS A 28 23.40 15.16 15.75
N GLY A 29 23.12 15.29 14.45
CA GLY A 29 24.10 15.10 13.37
C GLY A 29 23.83 16.02 12.20
N LYS A 30 24.58 17.11 12.12
CA LYS A 30 24.51 18.19 11.12
C LYS A 30 25.30 17.75 9.89
N GLN A 31 24.66 17.47 8.75
CA GLN A 31 25.37 17.29 7.48
C GLN A 31 24.73 18.05 6.32
N LYS A 32 25.63 18.44 5.42
CA LYS A 32 25.67 19.64 4.59
C LYS A 32 25.25 19.24 3.18
N ALA A 33 24.30 19.98 2.60
CA ALA A 33 23.86 19.81 1.22
C ALA A 33 25.03 20.06 0.26
N ASN A 34 25.29 19.12 -0.65
CA ASN A 34 26.12 19.34 -1.83
C ASN A 34 25.24 19.23 -3.07
N ASN A 35 25.08 20.36 -3.73
CA ASN A 35 24.37 20.54 -4.98
C ASN A 35 25.22 19.92 -6.10
N THR A 36 24.66 19.03 -6.91
CA THR A 36 25.29 18.65 -8.18
C THR A 36 24.24 18.64 -9.27
N THR A 37 24.31 19.70 -10.05
CA THR A 37 23.68 19.94 -11.33
C THR A 37 23.97 18.79 -12.30
N SER A 38 22.94 18.17 -12.86
CA SER A 38 23.07 17.28 -14.01
C SER A 38 22.09 17.68 -15.11
N ASN A 39 22.69 18.07 -16.23
CA ASN A 39 22.11 18.43 -17.53
C ASN A 39 20.86 17.64 -17.94
N THR A 40 19.82 18.37 -18.35
CA THR A 40 18.71 17.84 -19.16
C THR A 40 18.90 18.25 -20.62
N ASN A 41 19.56 17.39 -21.38
CA ASN A 41 19.41 17.32 -22.84
C ASN A 41 18.15 16.50 -23.14
N GLY A 42 17.29 17.03 -24.02
CA GLY A 42 16.03 16.42 -24.38
C GLY A 42 16.18 15.09 -25.13
N SER A 43 15.29 14.14 -24.81
CA SER A 43 14.79 13.17 -25.79
C SER A 43 13.45 12.57 -25.33
N SER A 44 12.48 12.62 -26.24
CA SER A 44 11.30 11.78 -26.40
C SER A 44 10.52 11.29 -25.17
N SER A 45 9.28 11.78 -25.07
CA SER A 45 8.16 11.24 -24.28
C SER A 45 7.97 9.74 -24.52
N LYS A 46 8.69 8.89 -23.77
CA LYS A 46 8.23 7.55 -23.44
C LYS A 46 7.26 7.68 -22.28
N THR A 47 6.06 7.11 -22.43
CA THR A 47 5.14 6.88 -21.32
C THR A 47 5.93 6.34 -20.13
N ASN A 48 6.00 7.07 -19.01
CA ASN A 48 6.69 6.62 -17.81
C ASN A 48 5.97 5.38 -17.27
N THR A 49 6.33 4.20 -17.75
CA THR A 49 5.81 2.93 -17.24
C THR A 49 6.25 2.83 -15.79
N LEU A 50 5.29 2.87 -14.87
CA LEU A 50 5.56 2.79 -13.44
C LEU A 50 6.22 1.43 -13.15
N ASP A 51 7.47 1.45 -12.66
CA ASP A 51 8.15 0.23 -12.24
C ASP A 51 7.76 -0.10 -10.79
N ILE A 52 6.72 -0.92 -10.64
CA ILE A 52 6.20 -1.38 -9.34
C ILE A 52 7.22 -2.23 -8.58
N TRP A 53 8.20 -2.80 -9.27
CA TRP A 53 9.24 -3.64 -8.67
C TRP A 53 10.48 -2.85 -8.29
N LYS A 54 10.47 -1.52 -8.47
CA LYS A 54 11.61 -0.66 -8.17
C LYS A 54 12.03 -0.78 -6.70
N GLY A 55 13.19 -1.38 -6.48
CA GLY A 55 13.81 -1.59 -5.17
C GLY A 55 13.42 -2.91 -4.50
N VAL A 56 12.42 -3.62 -5.00
CA VAL A 56 12.06 -4.97 -4.51
C VAL A 56 13.12 -5.96 -4.98
N SER A 57 13.63 -6.78 -4.06
CA SER A 57 14.60 -7.81 -4.41
C SER A 57 13.97 -8.91 -5.27
N ARG A 58 14.79 -9.64 -6.02
CA ARG A 58 14.30 -10.75 -6.85
C ARG A 58 13.71 -11.86 -5.98
N GLU A 59 14.31 -12.08 -4.82
CA GLU A 59 13.91 -13.08 -3.84
C GLU A 59 12.52 -12.76 -3.27
N GLU A 60 12.26 -11.51 -2.90
CA GLU A 60 10.93 -11.07 -2.44
C GLU A 60 9.88 -11.19 -3.54
N ARG A 61 10.24 -10.86 -4.78
CA ARG A 61 9.34 -11.00 -5.94
C ARG A 61 8.97 -12.46 -6.19
N GLU A 62 9.93 -13.37 -6.10
CA GLU A 62 9.68 -14.81 -6.29
C GLU A 62 8.84 -15.37 -5.15
N GLY A 63 9.15 -15.05 -3.90
CA GLY A 63 8.33 -15.47 -2.76
C GLY A 63 6.89 -14.96 -2.84
N LEU A 64 6.69 -13.74 -3.36
CA LEU A 64 5.36 -13.21 -3.61
C LEU A 64 4.63 -13.97 -4.73
N ARG A 65 5.33 -14.34 -5.81
CA ARG A 65 4.77 -15.20 -6.87
C ARG A 65 4.36 -16.56 -6.32
N GLU A 66 5.22 -17.22 -5.55
CA GLU A 66 4.91 -18.50 -4.92
C GLU A 66 3.65 -18.43 -4.05
N THR A 67 3.48 -17.32 -3.32
CA THR A 67 2.28 -17.04 -2.52
C THR A 67 1.03 -16.96 -3.39
N VAL A 68 1.08 -16.26 -4.52
CA VAL A 68 -0.03 -16.13 -5.47
C VAL A 68 -0.36 -17.48 -6.11
N GLU A 69 0.65 -18.24 -6.54
CA GLU A 69 0.43 -19.59 -7.08
C GLU A 69 -0.15 -20.55 -6.04
N CYS A 70 0.29 -20.43 -4.77
CA CYS A 70 -0.29 -21.17 -3.66
C CYS A 70 -1.77 -20.81 -3.49
N ALA A 71 -2.12 -19.53 -3.50
CA ALA A 71 -3.51 -19.08 -3.45
C ALA A 71 -4.35 -19.66 -4.60
N ILE A 72 -3.83 -19.69 -5.83
CA ILE A 72 -4.49 -20.34 -6.96
C ILE A 72 -4.71 -21.83 -6.70
N ARG A 73 -3.69 -22.55 -6.21
CA ARG A 73 -3.78 -23.99 -5.88
C ARG A 73 -4.79 -24.27 -4.76
N LEU A 74 -4.95 -23.34 -3.81
CA LEU A 74 -5.95 -23.41 -2.73
C LEU A 74 -7.36 -23.03 -3.19
N GLY A 75 -7.54 -22.55 -4.43
CA GLY A 75 -8.85 -22.21 -5.01
C GLY A 75 -9.30 -20.77 -4.78
N TYR A 76 -8.38 -19.85 -4.45
CA TYR A 76 -8.68 -18.42 -4.42
C TYR A 76 -8.88 -17.88 -5.83
N SER A 77 -9.93 -17.07 -6.00
CA SER A 77 -10.27 -16.41 -7.27
C SER A 77 -9.83 -14.96 -7.32
N VAL A 78 -9.65 -14.33 -6.16
CA VAL A 78 -9.25 -12.93 -6.03
C VAL A 78 -8.23 -12.81 -4.91
N VAL A 79 -7.15 -12.09 -5.17
CA VAL A 79 -6.15 -11.70 -4.19
C VAL A 79 -5.95 -10.19 -4.20
N ALA A 80 -5.72 -9.58 -3.04
CA ALA A 80 -5.29 -8.19 -2.95
C ALA A 80 -3.93 -8.07 -2.27
N PHE A 81 -3.03 -7.35 -2.92
CA PHE A 81 -1.76 -6.95 -2.35
C PHE A 81 -1.99 -5.74 -1.45
N ASN A 82 -1.71 -5.90 -0.16
CA ASN A 82 -1.95 -4.90 0.85
C ASN A 82 -0.65 -4.18 1.22
N LEU A 83 -0.65 -2.86 1.06
CA LEU A 83 0.39 -1.97 1.57
C LEU A 83 -0.13 -1.29 2.85
N VAL A 84 0.49 -1.60 3.98
CA VAL A 84 0.17 -0.97 5.27
C VAL A 84 1.07 0.23 5.50
N ILE A 85 0.48 1.40 5.78
CA ILE A 85 1.21 2.65 5.98
C ILE A 85 0.90 3.25 7.36
N PRO A 86 1.90 3.85 8.04
CA PRO A 86 1.66 4.58 9.28
C PRO A 86 0.90 5.87 8.99
N GLN A 87 0.12 6.35 9.96
CA GLN A 87 -0.66 7.59 9.84
C GLN A 87 0.19 8.83 9.53
N SER A 88 1.47 8.82 9.94
CA SER A 88 2.42 9.92 9.73
C SER A 88 2.91 10.06 8.29
N LEU A 89 2.79 9.02 7.47
CA LEU A 89 3.29 9.01 6.10
C LEU A 89 2.25 9.61 5.15
N ASP A 90 2.66 10.59 4.35
CA ASP A 90 1.83 11.10 3.25
C ASP A 90 1.78 10.06 2.11
N PRO A 91 0.61 9.50 1.75
CA PRO A 91 0.46 8.54 0.66
C PRO A 91 1.05 9.01 -0.67
N LEU A 92 1.09 10.31 -0.95
CA LEU A 92 1.66 10.83 -2.21
C LEU A 92 3.15 10.49 -2.38
N GLN A 93 3.89 10.24 -1.29
CA GLN A 93 5.29 9.81 -1.35
C GLN A 93 5.44 8.39 -1.90
N LEU A 94 4.37 7.59 -1.93
CA LEU A 94 4.35 6.22 -2.43
C LEU A 94 4.02 6.12 -3.92
N GLN A 95 3.75 7.25 -4.59
CA GLN A 95 3.40 7.31 -6.00
C GLN A 95 4.30 6.47 -6.94
N PRO A 96 5.64 6.40 -6.76
CA PRO A 96 6.50 5.61 -7.65
C PRO A 96 6.56 4.12 -7.30
N HIS A 97 5.95 3.67 -6.20
CA HIS A 97 6.10 2.30 -5.69
C HIS A 97 4.81 1.49 -5.76
N PHE A 98 3.67 2.13 -5.58
CA PHE A 98 2.35 1.48 -5.52
C PHE A 98 1.26 2.55 -5.74
N PRO A 99 0.05 2.26 -6.26
CA PRO A 99 -0.46 0.97 -6.74
C PRO A 99 -0.11 0.70 -8.21
N PHE A 100 -0.20 -0.57 -8.58
CA PHE A 100 0.02 -1.04 -9.95
C PHE A 100 -1.14 -0.65 -10.89
N PRO A 101 -0.86 -0.40 -12.18
CA PRO A 101 -1.89 -0.16 -13.19
C PRO A 101 -2.84 -1.36 -13.35
N SER A 102 -4.12 -1.10 -13.66
CA SER A 102 -5.13 -2.17 -13.83
C SER A 102 -4.85 -3.07 -15.04
N ASP A 103 -4.15 -2.55 -16.05
CA ASP A 103 -3.68 -3.22 -17.26
C ASP A 103 -2.34 -3.94 -17.08
N ALA A 104 -1.66 -3.74 -15.95
CA ALA A 104 -0.37 -4.34 -15.64
C ALA A 104 -0.29 -4.76 -14.17
N PRO A 105 -1.03 -5.83 -13.76
CA PRO A 105 -0.92 -6.38 -12.42
C PRO A 105 0.50 -6.96 -12.17
N PRO A 106 0.88 -7.23 -10.90
CA PRO A 106 2.22 -7.70 -10.57
C PRO A 106 2.65 -8.97 -11.32
N PHE A 107 1.72 -9.90 -11.54
CA PHE A 107 1.94 -11.12 -12.30
C PHE A 107 0.91 -11.24 -13.44
N PRO A 108 1.13 -10.60 -14.60
CA PRO A 108 0.16 -10.59 -15.71
C PRO A 108 -0.16 -11.97 -16.27
N ASP A 109 0.77 -12.91 -16.21
CA ASP A 109 0.60 -14.30 -16.61
C ASP A 109 -0.33 -15.10 -15.67
N LEU A 110 -0.65 -14.54 -14.49
CA LEU A 110 -1.54 -15.16 -13.51
C LEU A 110 -2.88 -14.41 -13.36
N ASP A 111 -3.09 -13.30 -14.07
CA ASP A 111 -4.32 -12.50 -13.98
C ASP A 111 -5.26 -12.77 -15.17
N PRO A 112 -6.56 -13.03 -14.93
CA PRO A 112 -7.52 -13.32 -16.00
C PRO A 112 -7.71 -12.18 -17.00
N ARG A 113 -7.34 -10.94 -16.65
CA ARG A 113 -7.48 -9.76 -17.54
C ARG A 113 -6.37 -9.65 -18.57
N THR A 114 -5.22 -10.29 -18.33
CA THR A 114 -4.00 -10.14 -19.15
C THR A 114 -3.50 -11.45 -19.73
N VAL A 115 -3.99 -12.60 -19.26
CA VAL A 115 -3.68 -13.91 -19.85
C VAL A 115 -4.40 -14.06 -21.21
N GLU A 116 -3.62 -14.31 -22.25
CA GLU A 116 -4.13 -14.76 -23.54
C GLU A 116 -4.80 -16.14 -23.38
N SER A 117 -5.92 -16.37 -24.08
CA SER A 117 -6.81 -17.52 -23.86
C SER A 117 -6.23 -18.86 -24.34
N ASP A 118 -5.11 -19.31 -23.76
CA ASP A 118 -4.37 -20.52 -24.14
C ASP A 118 -4.79 -21.78 -23.34
N GLY A 119 -6.00 -21.77 -22.76
CA GLY A 119 -6.60 -22.96 -22.14
C GLY A 119 -6.00 -23.42 -20.81
N SER A 120 -4.98 -22.74 -20.27
CA SER A 120 -4.45 -22.97 -18.91
C SER A 120 -5.30 -22.24 -17.87
N THR A 121 -6.18 -22.96 -17.17
CA THR A 121 -7.30 -22.41 -16.37
C THR A 121 -6.95 -22.04 -14.93
N LYS A 122 -5.75 -21.49 -14.66
CA LYS A 122 -5.30 -21.21 -13.29
C LYS A 122 -4.87 -19.76 -13.13
N THR A 123 -5.86 -18.89 -12.99
CA THR A 123 -5.68 -17.45 -12.83
C THR A 123 -6.32 -16.96 -11.53
N VAL A 124 -5.89 -15.79 -11.08
CA VAL A 124 -6.43 -15.11 -9.91
C VAL A 124 -6.46 -13.61 -10.19
N LEU A 125 -7.58 -12.96 -9.89
CA LEU A 125 -7.69 -11.51 -10.06
C LEU A 125 -6.82 -10.82 -9.01
N GLN A 126 -5.90 -9.97 -9.47
CA GLN A 126 -4.96 -9.27 -8.60
C GLN A 126 -5.40 -7.81 -8.37
N LEU A 127 -5.63 -7.46 -7.10
CA LEU A 127 -6.10 -6.14 -6.66
C LEU A 127 -5.05 -5.42 -5.81
N SER A 128 -5.12 -4.09 -5.78
CA SER A 128 -4.26 -3.25 -4.95
C SER A 128 -5.05 -2.72 -3.75
N ARG A 129 -4.48 -2.85 -2.55
CA ARG A 129 -5.10 -2.39 -1.31
C ARG A 129 -4.15 -1.48 -0.53
N LEU A 130 -4.64 -0.33 -0.07
CA LEU A 130 -3.94 0.52 0.89
C LEU A 130 -4.59 0.39 2.25
N THR A 131 -3.82 0.14 3.30
CA THR A 131 -4.31 0.16 4.68
C THR A 131 -3.57 1.24 5.46
N MET A 132 -4.30 2.22 5.99
CA MET A 132 -3.74 3.24 6.89
C MET A 132 -3.93 2.81 8.34
N VAL A 133 -2.84 2.74 9.10
CA VAL A 133 -2.90 2.60 10.56
C VAL A 133 -3.47 3.89 11.15
N MET A 134 -4.42 3.78 12.07
CA MET A 134 -5.03 4.93 12.74
C MET A 134 -4.84 4.82 14.25
N ASP A 135 -4.29 5.87 14.86
CA ASP A 135 -4.06 5.98 16.30
C ASP A 135 -4.33 7.43 16.72
N GLU A 136 -5.23 7.62 17.69
CA GLU A 136 -5.64 8.94 18.18
C GLU A 136 -4.45 9.73 18.74
N HIS A 137 -3.50 9.07 19.41
CA HIS A 137 -2.34 9.74 19.98
C HIS A 137 -1.40 10.29 18.90
N VAL A 138 -1.32 9.62 17.75
CA VAL A 138 -0.54 10.08 16.60
C VAL A 138 -1.27 11.24 15.91
N ALA A 139 -2.60 11.15 15.76
CA ALA A 139 -3.44 12.19 15.18
C ALA A 139 -3.36 13.50 15.97
N GLY A 140 -3.41 13.43 17.31
CA GLY A 140 -3.35 14.60 18.19
C GLY A 140 -2.03 15.39 18.08
N ASN A 141 -0.92 14.72 17.78
CA ASN A 141 0.38 15.37 17.57
C ASN A 141 0.58 15.89 16.14
N ALA A 142 -0.11 15.29 15.16
CA ALA A 142 -0.03 15.63 13.74
C ALA A 142 -1.29 16.38 13.27
N LYS A 143 -1.53 17.59 13.78
CA LYS A 143 -2.61 18.52 13.32
C LYS A 143 -4.01 17.89 13.18
N GLY A 144 -4.31 16.80 13.88
CA GLY A 144 -5.68 16.29 14.08
C GLY A 144 -6.38 15.71 12.85
N VAL A 145 -5.67 15.37 11.76
CA VAL A 145 -6.33 14.77 10.58
C VAL A 145 -6.28 13.25 10.68
N PHE A 146 -7.45 12.65 10.91
CA PHE A 146 -7.66 11.21 10.79
C PHE A 146 -7.97 10.84 9.33
N GLY A 147 -7.23 9.88 8.80
CA GLY A 147 -7.51 9.30 7.49
C GLY A 147 -6.95 10.09 6.30
N PHE A 148 -7.60 9.92 5.16
CA PHE A 148 -7.15 10.46 3.88
C PHE A 148 -7.64 11.89 3.63
N SER A 149 -6.77 12.70 3.02
CA SER A 149 -7.09 14.08 2.62
C SER A 149 -7.65 14.15 1.20
N LYS A 150 -8.48 15.16 0.92
CA LYS A 150 -8.96 15.48 -0.44
C LYS A 150 -7.82 15.71 -1.43
N SER A 151 -6.67 16.22 -0.98
CA SER A 151 -5.48 16.41 -1.82
C SER A 151 -4.90 15.10 -2.37
N GLN A 152 -5.20 13.97 -1.74
CA GLN A 152 -4.70 12.63 -2.12
C GLN A 152 -5.68 11.88 -3.05
N THR A 153 -6.89 12.40 -3.28
CA THR A 153 -7.97 11.72 -4.01
C THR A 153 -7.53 11.11 -5.35
N SER A 154 -6.78 11.86 -6.16
CA SER A 154 -6.32 11.39 -7.48
C SER A 154 -5.38 10.20 -7.38
N TYR A 155 -4.57 10.14 -6.33
CA TYR A 155 -3.66 9.04 -6.07
C TYR A 155 -4.39 7.84 -5.45
N LEU A 156 -5.29 8.09 -4.50
CA LEU A 156 -6.08 7.05 -3.83
C LEU A 156 -7.03 6.33 -4.77
N GLY A 157 -7.62 7.04 -5.74
CA GLY A 157 -8.46 6.44 -6.79
C GLY A 157 -7.73 5.46 -7.73
N ARG A 158 -6.41 5.29 -7.58
CA ARG A 158 -5.63 4.27 -8.31
C ARG A 158 -5.62 2.92 -7.59
N TYR A 159 -6.01 2.88 -6.31
CA TYR A 159 -6.12 1.64 -5.54
C TYR A 159 -7.45 0.96 -5.83
N SER A 160 -7.48 -0.37 -5.77
CA SER A 160 -8.73 -1.12 -5.86
C SER A 160 -9.53 -1.05 -4.56
N LEU A 161 -8.83 -0.99 -3.41
CA LEU A 161 -9.42 -0.97 -2.07
C LEU A 161 -8.67 -0.02 -1.15
N LEU A 162 -9.42 0.75 -0.36
CA LEU A 162 -8.91 1.56 0.75
C LEU A 162 -9.35 0.95 2.07
N SER A 163 -8.46 0.97 3.06
CA SER A 163 -8.72 0.37 4.36
C SER A 163 -8.12 1.18 5.49
N ALA A 164 -8.75 1.08 6.66
CA ALA A 164 -8.23 1.58 7.92
C ALA A 164 -7.87 0.42 8.85
N MET A 165 -6.81 0.59 9.64
CA MET A 165 -6.48 -0.26 10.78
C MET A 165 -6.46 0.58 12.07
N PRO A 166 -7.62 0.76 12.72
CA PRO A 166 -7.73 1.47 13.99
C PRO A 166 -7.05 0.72 15.13
N LEU A 167 -6.33 1.43 15.99
CA LEU A 167 -5.62 0.86 17.14
C LEU A 167 -6.28 1.18 18.50
N ASP A 168 -7.30 2.04 18.51
CA ASP A 168 -8.02 2.48 19.70
C ASP A 168 -9.52 2.72 19.39
N ALA A 169 -10.33 2.92 20.43
CA ALA A 169 -11.78 3.09 20.27
C ALA A 169 -12.15 4.38 19.52
N ALA A 170 -11.38 5.46 19.68
CA ALA A 170 -11.65 6.75 19.06
C ALA A 170 -11.40 6.72 17.55
N SER A 171 -10.26 6.16 17.13
CA SER A 171 -9.92 5.93 15.73
C SER A 171 -10.89 4.95 15.06
N PHE A 172 -11.38 3.94 15.78
CA PHE A 172 -12.41 3.03 15.27
C PHE A 172 -13.75 3.74 15.06
N ALA A 173 -14.19 4.55 16.03
CA ALA A 173 -15.39 5.36 15.90
C ALA A 173 -15.28 6.34 14.72
N HIS A 174 -14.13 6.99 14.54
CA HIS A 174 -13.87 7.87 13.41
C HIS A 174 -13.90 7.13 12.07
N ALA A 175 -13.28 5.95 11.97
CA ALA A 175 -13.33 5.13 10.76
C ALA A 175 -14.79 4.79 10.38
N CYS A 176 -15.61 4.40 11.36
CA CYS A 176 -17.00 4.04 11.15
C CYS A 176 -17.91 5.23 10.80
N LEU A 177 -17.68 6.40 11.37
CA LEU A 177 -18.60 7.55 11.23
C LEU A 177 -18.17 8.53 10.13
N SER A 178 -16.86 8.70 9.93
CA SER A 178 -16.32 9.72 9.03
C SER A 178 -15.77 9.15 7.72
N LEU A 179 -15.23 7.92 7.74
CA LEU A 179 -14.55 7.33 6.57
C LEU A 179 -15.38 6.27 5.85
N SER A 180 -16.46 5.75 6.44
CA SER A 180 -17.30 4.72 5.84
C SER A 180 -18.25 5.23 4.73
N ALA A 181 -18.45 6.54 4.66
CA ALA A 181 -19.33 7.13 3.66
C ALA A 181 -18.72 6.95 2.25
N PRO A 182 -19.52 6.55 1.23
CA PRO A 182 -19.04 6.41 -0.14
C PRO A 182 -18.46 7.73 -0.63
N SER A 183 -17.14 7.80 -0.71
CA SER A 183 -16.41 8.99 -1.12
C SER A 183 -15.05 8.60 -1.69
N PRO A 184 -14.41 9.48 -2.49
CA PRO A 184 -13.09 9.17 -3.06
C PRO A 184 -11.95 8.98 -2.04
N THR A 185 -12.20 9.34 -0.78
CA THR A 185 -11.28 9.16 0.36
C THR A 185 -11.87 8.22 1.42
N GLY A 186 -13.02 7.61 1.13
CA GLY A 186 -13.69 6.67 2.02
C GLY A 186 -12.96 5.33 2.06
N ILE A 187 -13.12 4.60 3.14
CA ILE A 187 -12.56 3.26 3.29
C ILE A 187 -13.60 2.20 2.94
N ASP A 188 -13.16 1.12 2.32
CA ASP A 188 -13.97 -0.05 2.00
C ASP A 188 -13.93 -1.09 3.13
N LEU A 189 -12.80 -1.15 3.88
CA LEU A 189 -12.52 -2.18 4.87
C LEU A 189 -11.95 -1.60 6.16
N ILE A 190 -12.40 -2.12 7.30
CA ILE A 190 -11.73 -1.94 8.60
C ILE A 190 -10.99 -3.23 8.93
N SER A 191 -9.74 -3.12 9.34
CA SER A 191 -8.89 -4.25 9.71
C SER A 191 -8.36 -4.13 11.12
N PHE A 192 -8.13 -5.30 11.73
CA PHE A 192 -7.60 -5.43 13.07
C PHE A 192 -6.44 -6.40 13.05
N ASP A 193 -5.37 -6.06 13.74
CA ASP A 193 -4.31 -7.02 14.05
C ASP A 193 -4.74 -7.83 15.28
N LEU A 194 -5.24 -9.04 15.04
CA LEU A 194 -5.65 -9.96 16.10
C LEU A 194 -4.46 -10.64 16.80
N GLY A 195 -3.25 -10.52 16.24
CA GLY A 195 -2.01 -11.01 16.84
C GLY A 195 -1.40 -10.02 17.83
N ALA A 196 -1.73 -8.73 17.71
CA ALA A 196 -1.33 -7.71 18.66
C ALA A 196 -2.10 -7.86 19.98
N SER A 197 -1.37 -7.82 21.10
CA SER A 197 -2.01 -7.80 22.42
C SER A 197 -2.87 -6.54 22.57
N PRO A 198 -4.04 -6.60 23.23
CA PRO A 198 -4.81 -5.40 23.54
C PRO A 198 -3.92 -4.42 24.29
N LYS A 199 -3.78 -3.19 23.79
CA LYS A 199 -3.19 -2.10 24.59
C LYS A 199 -4.10 -1.95 25.82
N ARG A 200 -3.63 -2.38 27.00
CA ARG A 200 -4.36 -2.14 28.26
C ARG A 200 -4.35 -0.63 28.50
N GLU A 201 -5.53 -0.04 28.61
CA GLU A 201 -5.72 1.31 29.16
C GLU A 201 -5.31 1.38 30.63
#